data_AF-A0A7J4NP79-F1
#
_entry.id   AF-A0A7J4NP79-F1
#
_cell.length_a   1.000
_cell.length_b   1.000
_cell.length_c   1.000
_cell.angle_alpha   90.00
_cell.angle_beta   90.00
_cell.angle_gamma   90.00
#
_symmetry.space_group_name_H-M   'P 1'
#
loop_
_entity.id
_entity.type
_entity.pdbx_description
1 polymer ?
#
loop_
_entity_poly.entity_id
_entity_poly.type
_entity_poly.pdbx_seq_one_letter_code
_entity_poly.pdbx_strand_id
1 'polypeptide(L)'
;MREAVGRPSEDIPLPELLRMIGAVLGLVIILLLGEILFRWFIEPANTLLPLQLLEAWLWSSISELIWHGSTDLVAHSTGPLTQVNLLHPDFVDGYIPLYVSDECAGIHEFLFLSMMVMLTPAFDFRTKMRHLSYAAIILFLLNMVRLIVLYPLAVNGCEGTAGMVVGCDAGLYKFHDFVLRYGSLIVLVVGWTFWFNLTGARSEVRRFWKRIPTLQGIRADVQLENLREDAPRVAALSGFVFLGLWGSWIMLTGGDASAADACEGIISATCDRVTTEHHDAIGRGLRLLLISVGMGALTLTRPRFAWAEEEE
;
A
#
# COMPACT_ATOMS: atom_id res chain seq x y z
N MET A 1 -50.37 26.27 29.56
CA MET A 1 -49.02 25.66 29.68
C MET A 1 -49.00 24.33 28.96
N ARG A 2 -48.36 24.30 27.79
CA ARG A 2 -47.68 23.14 27.19
C ARG A 2 -47.11 23.64 25.86
N GLU A 3 -45.95 24.25 25.96
CA GLU A 3 -45.09 24.52 24.82
C GLU A 3 -44.67 23.16 24.24
N ALA A 4 -44.97 22.94 22.97
CA ALA A 4 -44.44 21.82 22.23
C ALA A 4 -42.94 22.04 22.06
N VAL A 5 -42.14 21.22 22.75
CA VAL A 5 -40.70 21.11 22.55
C VAL A 5 -40.49 20.58 21.13
N GLY A 6 -40.26 21.49 20.19
CA GLY A 6 -39.76 21.15 18.87
C GLY A 6 -38.38 20.54 19.00
N ARG A 7 -38.27 19.23 18.76
CA ARG A 7 -36.97 18.61 18.43
C ARG A 7 -36.43 19.33 17.19
N PRO A 8 -35.20 19.85 17.18
CA PRO A 8 -34.60 20.27 15.93
C PRO A 8 -34.40 19.01 15.09
N SER A 9 -34.99 18.97 13.90
CA SER A 9 -34.65 17.98 12.89
C SER A 9 -33.20 18.24 12.48
N GLU A 10 -32.25 17.50 13.07
CA GLU A 10 -30.85 17.42 12.64
C GLU A 10 -30.70 16.64 11.33
N ASP A 11 -31.63 16.81 10.40
CA ASP A 11 -31.58 16.16 9.10
C ASP A 11 -30.65 16.98 8.21
N ILE A 12 -29.51 16.40 7.88
CA ILE A 12 -28.56 16.98 6.93
C ILE A 12 -29.27 17.08 5.57
N PRO A 13 -29.36 18.27 4.95
CA PRO A 13 -30.06 18.42 3.69
C PRO A 13 -29.42 17.54 2.61
N LEU A 14 -30.23 16.85 1.80
CA LEU A 14 -29.79 15.93 0.74
C LEU A 14 -28.65 16.47 -0.14
N PRO A 15 -28.65 17.74 -0.62
CA PRO A 15 -27.53 18.29 -1.38
C PRO A 15 -26.24 18.40 -0.57
N GLU A 16 -26.32 18.64 0.74
CA GLU A 16 -25.16 18.65 1.62
C GLU A 16 -24.62 17.24 1.87
N LEU A 17 -25.49 16.24 2.01
CA LEU A 17 -25.10 14.83 2.07
C LEU A 17 -24.38 14.38 0.78
N LEU A 18 -24.94 14.71 -0.39
CA LEU A 18 -24.32 14.43 -1.71
C LEU A 18 -22.95 15.08 -1.85
N ARG A 19 -22.80 16.33 -1.38
CA ARG A 19 -21.51 17.03 -1.35
C ARG A 19 -20.49 16.31 -0.48
N MET A 20 -20.88 15.87 0.72
CA MET A 20 -20.00 15.12 1.62
C MET A 20 -19.58 13.78 1.00
N ILE A 21 -20.51 13.04 0.42
CA ILE A 21 -20.24 11.75 -0.24
C ILE A 21 -19.28 11.94 -1.42
N GLY A 22 -19.57 12.89 -2.32
CA GLY A 22 -18.76 13.11 -3.52
C GLY A 22 -17.31 13.46 -3.17
N ALA A 23 -17.10 14.12 -2.04
CA ALA A 23 -15.79 14.59 -1.67
C ALA A 23 -15.03 13.58 -0.79
N VAL A 24 -15.72 12.71 -0.04
CA VAL A 24 -15.14 11.46 0.49
C VAL A 24 -14.70 10.57 -0.67
N LEU A 25 -15.51 10.44 -1.72
CA LEU A 25 -15.17 9.65 -2.90
C LEU A 25 -13.98 10.25 -3.66
N GLY A 26 -13.91 11.58 -3.76
CA GLY A 26 -12.73 12.27 -4.28
C GLY A 26 -11.46 12.00 -3.46
N LEU A 27 -11.55 12.01 -2.13
CA LEU A 27 -10.45 11.62 -1.25
C LEU A 27 -10.01 10.17 -1.50
N VAL A 28 -10.96 9.24 -1.62
CA VAL A 28 -10.67 7.83 -1.93
C VAL A 28 -9.96 7.70 -3.27
N ILE A 29 -10.41 8.38 -4.32
CA ILE A 29 -9.76 8.38 -5.64
C ILE A 29 -8.33 8.90 -5.54
N ILE A 30 -8.12 9.99 -4.80
CA ILE A 30 -6.78 10.56 -4.61
C ILE A 30 -5.88 9.55 -3.87
N LEU A 31 -6.36 8.93 -2.80
CA LEU A 31 -5.60 7.91 -2.06
C LEU A 31 -5.28 6.68 -2.94
N LEU A 32 -6.24 6.22 -3.76
CA LEU A 32 -6.01 5.13 -4.71
C LEU A 32 -4.97 5.50 -5.77
N LEU A 33 -4.99 6.73 -6.28
CA LEU A 33 -3.96 7.22 -7.19
C LEU A 33 -2.59 7.25 -6.50
N GLY A 34 -2.55 7.65 -5.22
CA GLY A 34 -1.34 7.58 -4.40
C GLY A 34 -0.78 6.17 -4.26
N GLU A 35 -1.64 5.19 -4.01
CA GLU A 35 -1.26 3.76 -3.95
C GLU A 35 -0.71 3.27 -5.29
N ILE A 36 -1.34 3.63 -6.42
CA ILE A 36 -0.85 3.26 -7.76
C ILE A 36 0.53 3.87 -8.01
N LEU A 37 0.71 5.15 -7.71
CA LEU A 37 1.99 5.84 -7.85
C LEU A 37 3.06 5.24 -6.93
N PHE A 38 2.68 4.86 -5.72
CA PHE A 38 3.56 4.19 -4.76
C PHE A 38 4.05 2.85 -5.30
N ARG A 39 3.13 1.95 -5.69
CA ARG A 39 3.49 0.64 -6.27
C ARG A 39 4.36 0.79 -7.51
N TRP A 40 4.13 1.83 -8.31
CA TRP A 40 4.95 2.13 -9.47
C TRP A 40 6.36 2.62 -9.10
N PHE A 41 6.49 3.44 -8.06
CA PHE A 41 7.80 3.94 -7.61
C PHE A 41 8.67 2.87 -6.94
N ILE A 42 8.04 1.88 -6.32
CA ILE A 42 8.72 0.81 -5.57
C ILE A 42 9.11 -0.38 -6.45
N GLU A 43 8.58 -0.46 -7.68
CA GLU A 43 9.06 -1.41 -8.68
C GLU A 43 10.32 -0.87 -9.38
N PRO A 44 11.49 -1.53 -9.29
CA PRO A 44 11.77 -2.88 -8.76
C PRO A 44 12.09 -2.92 -7.25
N ALA A 45 11.89 -4.09 -6.62
CA ALA A 45 12.01 -4.35 -5.17
C ALA A 45 13.31 -3.87 -4.48
N ASN A 46 14.36 -3.54 -5.24
CA ASN A 46 15.64 -3.02 -4.74
C ASN A 46 15.69 -1.49 -4.63
N THR A 47 14.61 -0.76 -4.91
CA THR A 47 14.59 0.72 -4.88
C THR A 47 14.94 1.29 -3.50
N LEU A 48 14.69 0.52 -2.43
CA LEU A 48 14.91 0.90 -1.04
C LEU A 48 15.97 0.04 -0.36
N LEU A 49 16.91 -0.49 -1.14
CA LEU A 49 17.95 -1.39 -0.66
C LEU A 49 18.72 -0.87 0.58
N PRO A 50 19.11 0.43 0.69
CA PRO A 50 19.81 0.91 1.89
C PRO A 50 18.99 0.75 3.17
N LEU A 51 17.66 0.91 3.07
CA LEU A 51 16.76 0.78 4.21
C LEU A 51 16.55 -0.70 4.56
N GLN A 52 16.38 -1.57 3.57
CA GLN A 52 16.29 -3.03 3.78
C GLN A 52 17.56 -3.59 4.41
N LEU A 53 18.75 -3.15 3.97
CA LEU A 53 20.04 -3.52 4.56
C LEU A 53 20.14 -3.06 6.02
N LEU A 54 19.76 -1.81 6.29
CA LEU A 54 19.77 -1.26 7.65
C LEU A 54 18.82 -2.03 8.56
N GLU A 55 17.63 -2.35 8.08
CA GLU A 55 16.62 -3.08 8.82
C GLU A 55 17.05 -4.52 9.10
N ALA A 56 17.56 -5.24 8.09
CA ALA A 56 18.08 -6.59 8.26
C ALA A 56 19.24 -6.62 9.27
N TRP A 57 20.14 -5.65 9.21
CA TRP A 57 21.23 -5.50 10.18
C TRP A 57 20.74 -5.17 11.59
N LEU A 58 19.78 -4.24 11.73
CA LEU A 58 19.21 -3.90 13.04
C LEU A 58 18.48 -5.08 13.65
N TRP A 59 17.66 -5.77 12.84
CA TRP A 59 16.90 -6.92 13.30
C TRP A 59 17.80 -8.05 13.77
N SER A 60 18.82 -8.43 12.99
CA SER A 60 19.78 -9.47 13.42
C SER A 60 20.57 -9.04 14.65
N SER A 61 21.05 -7.80 14.70
CA SER A 61 21.82 -7.28 15.84
C SER A 61 21.00 -7.24 17.13
N ILE A 62 19.72 -6.82 17.05
CA ILE A 62 18.84 -6.78 18.22
C ILE A 62 18.43 -8.20 18.65
N SER A 63 18.14 -9.08 17.70
CA SER A 63 17.79 -10.47 18.01
C SER A 63 18.95 -11.20 18.67
N GLU A 64 20.18 -11.03 18.17
CA GLU A 64 21.40 -11.58 18.76
C GLU A 64 21.71 -11.02 20.15
N LEU A 65 21.33 -9.76 20.41
CA LEU A 65 21.46 -9.13 21.72
C LEU A 65 20.46 -9.70 22.74
N ILE A 66 19.24 -10.03 22.31
CA ILE A 66 18.18 -10.58 23.19
C ILE A 66 18.36 -12.09 23.37
N TRP A 67 18.63 -12.81 22.28
CA TRP A 67 18.82 -14.25 22.20
C TRP A 67 20.13 -14.54 21.48
N HIS A 68 21.16 -14.91 22.24
CA HIS A 68 22.49 -15.21 21.68
C HIS A 68 22.45 -16.42 20.74
N GLY A 69 23.09 -16.29 19.58
CA GLY A 69 23.13 -17.27 18.51
C GLY A 69 21.80 -17.46 17.79
N SER A 70 20.86 -16.52 17.90
CA SER A 70 19.50 -16.67 17.37
C SER A 70 19.36 -16.32 15.90
N THR A 71 20.28 -15.52 15.36
CA THR A 71 20.15 -15.03 13.98
C THR A 71 21.48 -15.00 13.26
N ASP A 72 21.45 -15.27 11.96
CA ASP A 72 22.56 -15.06 11.04
C ASP A 72 22.12 -14.21 9.85
N LEU A 73 22.93 -13.22 9.48
CA LEU A 73 22.66 -12.31 8.37
C LEU A 73 23.37 -12.83 7.13
N VAL A 74 22.59 -13.31 6.16
CA VAL A 74 23.10 -14.01 4.97
C VAL A 74 22.77 -13.22 3.70
N ALA A 75 23.67 -13.30 2.72
CA ALA A 75 23.42 -12.75 1.40
C ALA A 75 22.43 -13.62 0.65
N HIS A 76 21.44 -13.01 0.01
CA HIS A 76 20.49 -13.75 -0.81
C HIS A 76 21.20 -14.42 -2.00
N SER A 77 20.71 -15.58 -2.44
CA SER A 77 21.31 -16.37 -3.56
C SER A 77 21.47 -15.60 -4.86
N THR A 78 20.71 -14.51 -5.04
CA THR A 78 20.72 -13.65 -6.23
C THR A 78 20.96 -12.17 -5.90
N GLY A 79 21.42 -11.82 -4.67
CA GLY A 79 21.38 -10.43 -4.25
C GLY A 79 22.09 -10.04 -2.93
N PRO A 80 21.75 -8.84 -2.40
CA PRO A 80 22.41 -8.22 -1.24
C PRO A 80 22.00 -8.84 0.12
N LEU A 81 22.69 -8.43 1.21
CA LEU A 81 22.53 -8.91 2.60
C LEU A 81 21.17 -8.54 3.23
N THR A 82 20.10 -9.15 2.75
CA THR A 82 18.70 -8.86 3.13
C THR A 82 17.98 -10.07 3.73
N GLN A 83 18.66 -11.23 3.79
CA GLN A 83 18.10 -12.46 4.36
C GLN A 83 18.61 -12.62 5.80
N VAL A 84 17.67 -12.81 6.73
CA VAL A 84 17.95 -13.13 8.14
C VAL A 84 17.50 -14.55 8.41
N ASN A 85 18.44 -15.41 8.76
CA ASN A 85 18.16 -16.79 9.15
C ASN A 85 17.96 -16.85 10.65
N LEU A 86 16.80 -17.29 11.10
CA LEU A 86 16.56 -17.61 12.52
C LEU A 86 17.17 -18.98 12.82
N LEU A 87 17.96 -19.10 13.87
CA LEU A 87 18.68 -20.32 14.24
C LEU A 87 18.12 -20.91 15.53
N HIS A 88 17.78 -22.20 15.49
CA HIS A 88 17.42 -22.98 16.68
C HIS A 88 17.58 -24.48 16.41
N PRO A 89 18.09 -25.28 17.37
CA PRO A 89 18.26 -26.73 17.21
C PRO A 89 16.96 -27.50 16.92
N ASP A 90 15.83 -26.98 17.37
CA ASP A 90 14.52 -27.62 17.17
C ASP A 90 13.90 -27.37 15.78
N PHE A 91 14.52 -26.54 14.95
CA PHE A 91 14.07 -26.33 13.56
C PHE A 91 14.49 -27.52 12.67
N VAL A 92 13.68 -27.85 11.66
CA VAL A 92 13.87 -29.03 10.79
C VAL A 92 15.25 -29.07 10.11
N ASP A 93 15.76 -27.90 9.71
CA ASP A 93 17.11 -27.75 9.13
C ASP A 93 18.06 -26.95 10.05
N GLY A 94 17.68 -26.74 11.32
CA GLY A 94 18.40 -25.88 12.25
C GLY A 94 18.26 -24.37 12.01
N TYR A 95 17.58 -23.97 10.91
CA TYR A 95 17.30 -22.57 10.61
C TYR A 95 15.96 -22.35 9.90
N ILE A 96 15.43 -21.13 9.97
CA ILE A 96 14.28 -20.64 9.21
C ILE A 96 14.70 -19.36 8.46
N PRO A 97 14.72 -19.37 7.11
CA PRO A 97 15.13 -18.20 6.33
C PRO A 97 13.99 -17.20 6.18
N LEU A 98 14.25 -15.92 6.48
CA LEU A 98 13.29 -14.83 6.31
C LEU A 98 13.91 -13.68 5.51
N TYR A 99 13.10 -13.04 4.67
CA TYR A 99 13.51 -11.95 3.79
C TYR A 99 12.99 -10.61 4.28
N VAL A 100 13.86 -9.61 4.28
CA VAL A 100 13.49 -8.23 4.59
C VAL A 100 13.08 -7.51 3.30
N SER A 101 11.80 -7.15 3.23
CA SER A 101 11.18 -6.42 2.11
C SER A 101 10.82 -4.99 2.53
N ASP A 102 10.37 -4.15 1.60
CA ASP A 102 9.93 -2.77 1.86
C ASP A 102 8.69 -2.68 2.78
N GLU A 103 7.88 -3.74 2.80
CA GLU A 103 6.79 -3.96 3.75
C GLU A 103 7.29 -4.23 5.19
N CYS A 104 8.54 -4.67 5.38
CA CYS A 104 9.13 -4.82 6.70
C CYS A 104 9.39 -3.44 7.31
N ALA A 105 9.92 -2.50 6.54
CA ALA A 105 10.25 -1.16 7.03
C ALA A 105 9.03 -0.27 7.33
N GLY A 106 7.81 -0.72 7.02
CA GLY A 106 6.57 0.04 7.26
C GLY A 106 6.34 1.20 6.30
N ILE A 107 6.92 1.12 5.11
CA ILE A 107 6.93 2.23 4.14
C ILE A 107 5.54 2.42 3.55
N HIS A 108 4.79 1.34 3.38
CA HIS A 108 3.42 1.39 2.89
C HIS A 108 2.52 2.19 3.84
N GLU A 109 2.59 1.91 5.13
CA GLU A 109 1.83 2.62 6.16
C GLU A 109 2.29 4.07 6.28
N PHE A 110 3.61 4.31 6.20
CA PHE A 110 4.15 5.66 6.25
C PHE A 110 3.64 6.51 5.08
N LEU A 111 3.64 5.97 3.87
CA LEU A 111 3.19 6.69 2.69
C LEU A 111 1.69 7.01 2.76
N PHE A 112 0.86 6.05 3.14
CA PHE A 112 -0.57 6.27 3.29
C PHE A 112 -0.86 7.34 4.34
N LEU A 113 -0.23 7.23 5.52
CA LEU A 113 -0.34 8.25 6.58
C LEU A 113 0.17 9.61 6.11
N SER A 114 1.26 9.64 5.34
CA SER A 114 1.81 10.87 4.77
C SER A 114 0.82 11.59 3.86
N MET A 115 0.13 10.82 3.02
CA MET A 115 -0.86 11.35 2.10
C MET A 115 -2.06 11.91 2.84
N MET A 116 -2.57 11.20 3.85
CA MET A 116 -3.68 11.69 4.67
C MET A 116 -3.32 12.99 5.43
N VAL A 117 -2.13 13.06 6.03
CA VAL A 117 -1.65 14.27 6.72
C VAL A 117 -1.47 15.42 5.74
N MET A 118 -0.92 15.16 4.55
CA MET A 118 -0.72 16.19 3.52
C MET A 118 -2.03 16.75 3.00
N LEU A 119 -3.03 15.89 2.76
CA LEU A 119 -4.37 16.27 2.33
C LEU A 119 -5.18 16.98 3.41
N THR A 120 -4.74 16.92 4.68
CA THR A 120 -5.41 17.62 5.77
C THR A 120 -5.08 19.11 5.71
N PRO A 121 -6.08 20.00 5.51
CA PRO A 121 -5.88 21.43 5.30
C PRO A 121 -5.48 22.21 6.57
N ALA A 122 -5.41 21.55 7.73
CA ALA A 122 -5.34 22.18 9.04
C ALA A 122 -3.98 22.80 9.42
N PHE A 123 -2.89 22.42 8.74
CA PHE A 123 -1.53 22.74 9.18
C PHE A 123 -0.65 23.28 8.06
N ASP A 124 0.33 24.12 8.42
CA ASP A 124 1.40 24.54 7.54
C ASP A 124 2.31 23.35 7.16
N PHE A 125 2.97 23.44 6.02
CA PHE A 125 3.81 22.36 5.50
C PHE A 125 4.92 21.94 6.47
N ARG A 126 5.51 22.88 7.22
CA ARG A 126 6.59 22.58 8.16
C ARG A 126 6.09 21.76 9.35
N THR A 127 4.93 22.12 9.91
CA THR A 127 4.30 21.33 10.98
C THR A 127 3.88 19.95 10.49
N LYS A 128 3.33 19.84 9.27
CA LYS A 128 3.04 18.54 8.64
C LYS A 128 4.28 17.66 8.55
N MET A 129 5.38 18.17 8.00
CA MET A 129 6.64 17.42 7.88
C MET A 129 7.20 16.99 9.24
N ARG A 130 7.05 17.82 10.28
CA ARG A 130 7.45 17.45 11.64
C ARG A 130 6.61 16.30 12.18
N HIS A 131 5.29 16.33 12.01
CA HIS A 131 4.44 15.20 12.41
C HIS A 131 4.75 13.93 11.63
N LEU A 132 5.06 14.06 10.33
CA LEU A 132 5.48 12.92 9.51
C LEU A 132 6.81 12.33 9.97
N SER A 133 7.79 13.15 10.37
CA SER A 133 9.04 12.62 10.91
C SER A 133 8.82 11.81 12.19
N TYR A 134 7.90 12.24 13.07
CA TYR A 134 7.57 11.47 14.27
C TYR A 134 6.83 10.17 13.92
N ALA A 135 5.89 10.23 12.98
CA ALA A 135 5.18 9.05 12.50
C ALA A 135 6.14 8.03 11.87
N ALA A 136 7.10 8.47 11.05
CA ALA A 136 8.10 7.60 10.43
C ALA A 136 8.90 6.82 11.49
N ILE A 137 9.38 7.51 12.52
CA ILE A 137 10.15 6.86 13.60
C ILE A 137 9.28 5.86 14.36
N ILE A 138 8.04 6.21 14.70
CA ILE A 138 7.12 5.32 15.42
C ILE A 138 6.81 4.07 14.59
N LEU A 139 6.49 4.23 13.30
CA LEU A 139 6.18 3.11 12.40
C LEU A 139 7.40 2.18 12.23
N PHE A 140 8.59 2.75 12.07
CA PHE A 140 9.82 1.97 12.00
C PHE A 140 10.04 1.15 13.27
N LEU A 141 9.86 1.73 14.46
CA LEU A 141 10.00 1.01 15.72
C LEU A 141 8.94 -0.08 15.91
N LEU A 142 7.68 0.18 15.55
CA LEU A 142 6.60 -0.81 15.62
C LEU A 142 6.89 -2.00 14.71
N ASN A 143 7.38 -1.75 13.50
CA ASN A 143 7.77 -2.83 12.60
C ASN A 143 9.02 -3.58 13.06
N MET A 144 9.99 -2.90 13.66
CA MET A 144 11.12 -3.57 14.28
C MET A 144 10.66 -4.52 15.41
N VAL A 145 9.69 -4.12 16.24
CA VAL A 145 9.09 -5.00 17.24
C VAL A 145 8.43 -6.21 16.60
N ARG A 146 7.70 -6.03 15.48
CA ARG A 146 7.11 -7.14 14.71
C ARG A 146 8.18 -8.15 14.29
N LEU A 147 9.31 -7.69 13.75
CA LEU A 147 10.41 -8.56 13.33
C LEU A 147 11.05 -9.31 14.52
N ILE A 148 11.30 -8.63 15.62
CA ILE A 148 11.89 -9.22 16.84
C ILE A 148 10.99 -10.32 17.43
N VAL A 149 9.67 -10.15 17.37
CA VAL A 149 8.70 -11.12 17.91
C VAL A 149 8.61 -12.41 17.07
N LEU A 150 9.10 -12.41 15.82
CA LEU A 150 9.09 -13.62 14.98
C LEU A 150 9.91 -14.76 15.59
N TYR A 151 11.07 -14.46 16.17
CA TYR A 151 11.95 -15.47 16.77
C TYR A 151 11.28 -16.28 17.89
N PRO A 152 10.78 -15.66 18.98
CA PRO A 152 10.13 -16.41 20.04
C PRO A 152 8.85 -17.12 19.57
N LEU A 153 8.14 -16.61 18.57
CA LEU A 153 6.98 -17.30 18.00
C LEU A 153 7.37 -18.60 17.27
N ALA A 154 8.48 -18.58 16.51
CA ALA A 154 9.01 -19.78 15.88
C ALA A 154 9.47 -20.80 16.92
N VAL A 155 10.23 -20.37 17.92
CA VAL A 155 10.74 -21.28 18.96
C VAL A 155 9.61 -21.93 19.75
N ASN A 156 8.61 -21.17 20.20
CA ASN A 156 7.47 -21.72 20.94
C ASN A 156 6.64 -22.73 20.11
N GLY A 157 6.61 -22.60 18.79
CA GLY A 157 5.93 -23.55 17.90
C GLY A 157 6.71 -24.84 17.68
N CYS A 158 8.04 -24.78 17.75
CA CYS A 158 8.94 -25.88 17.47
C CYS A 158 9.56 -26.53 18.72
N GLU A 159 9.33 -25.98 19.91
CA GLU A 159 9.92 -26.47 21.16
C GLU A 159 9.63 -27.98 21.36
N GLY A 160 10.69 -28.75 21.58
CA GLY A 160 10.61 -30.19 21.85
C GLY A 160 10.32 -31.07 20.63
N THR A 161 10.33 -30.50 19.42
CA THR A 161 10.17 -31.27 18.17
C THR A 161 11.48 -31.86 17.65
N ALA A 162 12.64 -31.36 18.11
CA ALA A 162 13.97 -31.80 17.68
C ALA A 162 14.14 -31.87 16.15
N GLY A 163 13.52 -30.95 15.41
CA GLY A 163 13.57 -30.89 13.94
C GLY A 163 12.79 -32.01 13.22
N MET A 164 11.99 -32.80 13.93
CA MET A 164 11.27 -33.96 13.35
C MET A 164 9.88 -33.59 12.81
N VAL A 165 9.34 -32.42 13.15
CA VAL A 165 8.00 -31.98 12.76
C VAL A 165 8.09 -30.85 11.75
N VAL A 166 7.72 -31.14 10.50
CA VAL A 166 7.63 -30.15 9.43
C VAL A 166 6.43 -29.23 9.68
N GLY A 167 6.65 -27.91 9.59
CA GLY A 167 5.60 -26.89 9.79
C GLY A 167 5.35 -26.52 11.26
N CYS A 168 6.28 -26.82 12.17
CA CYS A 168 6.19 -26.40 13.57
C CYS A 168 6.21 -24.86 13.74
N ASP A 169 6.77 -24.16 12.76
CA ASP A 169 6.83 -22.71 12.61
C ASP A 169 5.54 -22.09 12.06
N ALA A 170 4.47 -22.86 11.88
CA ALA A 170 3.16 -22.35 11.43
C ALA A 170 2.63 -21.19 12.30
N GLY A 171 3.00 -21.13 13.58
CA GLY A 171 2.67 -20.00 14.47
C GLY A 171 3.28 -18.67 14.00
N LEU A 172 4.54 -18.70 13.57
CA LEU A 172 5.23 -17.54 12.99
C LEU A 172 4.51 -17.07 11.73
N TYR A 173 4.21 -17.99 10.80
CA TYR A 173 3.55 -17.63 9.54
C TYR A 173 2.14 -17.10 9.73
N LYS A 174 1.36 -17.66 10.66
CA LYS A 174 0.02 -17.14 10.98
C LYS A 174 0.06 -15.74 11.56
N PHE A 175 1.03 -15.46 12.44
CA PHE A 175 1.22 -14.11 12.95
C PHE A 175 1.67 -13.16 11.83
N HIS A 176 2.60 -13.60 10.99
CA HIS A 176 3.09 -12.81 9.88
C HIS A 176 1.96 -12.44 8.90
N ASP A 177 1.16 -13.41 8.46
CA ASP A 177 0.00 -13.21 7.58
C ASP A 177 -1.07 -12.32 8.24
N PHE A 178 -1.32 -12.49 9.54
CA PHE A 178 -2.23 -11.60 10.28
C PHE A 178 -1.77 -10.15 10.24
N VAL A 179 -0.49 -9.89 10.50
CA VAL A 179 0.07 -8.53 10.51
C VAL A 179 0.09 -7.94 9.09
N LEU A 180 0.39 -8.74 8.06
CA LEU A 180 0.31 -8.28 6.66
C LEU A 180 -1.11 -7.91 6.24
N ARG A 181 -2.10 -8.73 6.60
CA ARG A 181 -3.50 -8.51 6.18
C ARG A 181 -4.21 -7.41 6.96
N TYR A 182 -3.98 -7.35 8.28
CA TYR A 182 -4.76 -6.51 9.18
C TYR A 182 -3.91 -5.51 9.96
N GLY A 183 -2.64 -5.81 10.22
CA GLY A 183 -1.75 -4.99 11.03
C GLY A 183 -1.60 -3.58 10.46
N SER A 184 -1.37 -3.46 9.16
CA SER A 184 -1.26 -2.17 8.46
C SER A 184 -2.50 -1.31 8.65
N LEU A 185 -3.70 -1.87 8.42
CA LEU A 185 -4.97 -1.16 8.58
C LEU A 185 -5.20 -0.73 10.04
N ILE A 186 -4.90 -1.59 11.01
CA ILE A 186 -5.04 -1.29 12.44
C ILE A 186 -4.14 -0.11 12.82
N VAL A 187 -2.85 -0.17 12.45
CA VAL A 187 -1.88 0.89 12.73
C VAL A 187 -2.30 2.20 12.08
N LEU A 188 -2.79 2.16 10.83
CA LEU A 188 -3.29 3.33 10.13
C LEU A 188 -4.51 3.95 10.81
N VAL A 189 -5.54 3.16 11.11
CA VAL A 189 -6.78 3.68 11.73
C VAL A 189 -6.50 4.23 13.12
N VAL A 190 -5.74 3.50 13.95
CA VAL A 190 -5.42 3.91 15.32
C VAL A 190 -4.49 5.13 15.31
N GLY A 191 -3.40 5.07 14.55
CA GLY A 191 -2.43 6.14 14.43
C GLY A 191 -3.05 7.42 13.88
N TRP A 192 -3.87 7.30 12.84
CA TRP A 192 -4.63 8.42 12.28
C TRP A 192 -5.60 9.00 13.31
N THR A 193 -6.41 8.17 13.97
CA THR A 193 -7.40 8.62 14.95
C THR A 193 -6.72 9.35 16.11
N PHE A 194 -5.61 8.82 16.61
CA PHE A 194 -4.85 9.43 17.68
C PHE A 194 -4.27 10.79 17.25
N TRP A 195 -3.62 10.84 16.09
CA TRP A 195 -3.06 12.08 15.54
C TRP A 195 -4.15 13.14 15.28
N PHE A 196 -5.27 12.74 14.68
CA PHE A 196 -6.37 13.63 14.31
C PHE A 196 -7.03 14.25 15.55
N ASN A 197 -7.15 13.47 16.63
CA ASN A 197 -7.69 13.97 17.90
C ASN A 197 -6.71 14.88 18.63
N LEU A 198 -5.43 14.53 18.70
CA LEU A 198 -4.41 15.32 19.40
C LEU A 198 -4.18 16.69 18.74
N THR A 199 -4.21 16.74 17.42
CA THR A 199 -3.90 17.96 16.67
C THR A 199 -5.10 18.90 16.51
N GLY A 200 -6.29 18.52 16.97
CA GLY A 200 -7.49 19.34 16.85
C GLY A 200 -7.93 19.57 15.40
N ALA A 201 -7.49 18.73 14.46
CA ALA A 201 -7.72 18.89 13.02
C ALA A 201 -9.22 18.97 12.65
N ARG A 202 -10.12 18.49 13.52
CA ARG A 202 -11.58 18.49 13.32
C ARG A 202 -12.17 19.88 13.05
N SER A 203 -11.75 20.92 13.77
CA SER A 203 -12.30 22.27 13.61
C SER A 203 -11.83 22.92 12.31
N GLU A 204 -10.57 22.70 11.95
CA GLU A 204 -9.97 23.24 10.73
C GLU A 204 -10.49 22.54 9.48
N VAL A 205 -10.63 21.22 9.51
CA VAL A 205 -11.26 20.45 8.43
C VAL A 205 -12.69 20.94 8.22
N ARG A 206 -13.48 21.13 9.29
CA ARG A 206 -14.85 21.70 9.19
C ARG A 206 -14.85 23.09 8.55
N ARG A 207 -13.87 23.95 8.87
CA ARG A 207 -13.75 25.29 8.29
C ARG A 207 -13.36 25.24 6.81
N PHE A 208 -12.47 24.32 6.44
CA PHE A 208 -12.09 24.08 5.06
C PHE A 208 -13.28 23.60 4.23
N TRP A 209 -14.03 22.59 4.68
CA TRP A 209 -15.24 22.09 3.99
C TRP A 209 -16.30 23.15 3.74
N LYS A 210 -16.38 24.18 4.59
CA LYS A 210 -17.27 25.33 4.37
C LYS A 210 -16.79 26.27 3.25
N ARG A 211 -15.50 26.26 2.93
CA ARG A 211 -14.88 27.12 1.91
C ARG A 211 -14.64 26.44 0.56
N ILE A 212 -14.79 25.11 0.47
CA ILE A 212 -14.55 24.42 -0.80
C ILE A 212 -15.62 24.86 -1.80
N PRO A 213 -15.23 25.47 -2.95
CA PRO A 213 -16.16 25.80 -4.01
C PRO A 213 -16.79 24.52 -4.55
N THR A 214 -18.07 24.58 -4.88
CA THR A 214 -18.79 23.43 -5.42
C THR A 214 -18.25 23.10 -6.80
N LEU A 215 -17.75 21.87 -6.98
CA LEU A 215 -17.45 21.35 -8.30
C LEU A 215 -18.80 21.11 -9.00
N GLN A 216 -19.13 21.95 -9.99
CA GLN A 216 -20.42 21.90 -10.68
C GLN A 216 -20.52 20.70 -11.65
N GLY A 217 -19.40 20.04 -11.93
CA GLY A 217 -19.35 18.79 -12.67
C GLY A 217 -18.02 18.61 -13.39
N ILE A 218 -17.77 17.40 -13.85
CA ILE A 218 -16.72 17.11 -14.83
C ILE A 218 -17.41 17.07 -16.19
N ARG A 219 -17.08 18.01 -17.07
CA ARG A 219 -17.57 17.96 -18.45
C ARG A 219 -16.54 17.21 -19.28
N ALA A 220 -16.84 15.97 -19.58
CA ALA A 220 -16.10 15.16 -20.54
C ALA A 220 -16.87 15.22 -21.86
N ASP A 221 -16.31 15.91 -22.84
CA ASP A 221 -16.85 15.90 -24.20
C ASP A 221 -15.92 15.06 -25.07
N VAL A 222 -16.49 14.11 -25.81
CA VAL A 222 -15.68 13.20 -26.63
C VAL A 222 -15.37 13.93 -27.94
N GLN A 223 -14.17 14.53 -28.02
CA GLN A 223 -13.76 15.27 -29.20
C GLN A 223 -13.19 14.33 -30.26
N LEU A 224 -14.06 13.76 -31.09
CA LEU A 224 -13.68 12.98 -32.27
C LEU A 224 -13.41 13.83 -33.52
N GLU A 225 -13.85 15.08 -33.53
CA GLU A 225 -13.65 16.01 -34.64
C GLU A 225 -12.19 16.49 -34.67
N ASN A 226 -11.58 16.46 -35.86
CA ASN A 226 -10.17 16.79 -36.14
C ASN A 226 -9.10 15.79 -35.69
N LEU A 227 -9.46 14.58 -35.24
CA LEU A 227 -8.49 13.53 -34.86
C LEU A 227 -7.50 13.18 -35.99
N ARG A 228 -7.94 13.25 -37.25
CA ARG A 228 -7.14 12.92 -38.43
C ARG A 228 -6.07 13.96 -38.76
N GLU A 229 -6.27 15.21 -38.36
CA GLU A 229 -5.38 16.34 -38.68
C GLU A 229 -4.34 16.58 -37.57
N ASP A 230 -4.59 16.07 -36.37
CA ASP A 230 -3.74 16.27 -35.19
C ASP A 230 -2.77 15.09 -35.02
N ALA A 231 -1.74 15.04 -35.86
CA ALA A 231 -0.68 14.01 -35.88
C ALA A 231 -0.12 13.60 -34.50
N PRO A 232 0.17 14.53 -33.55
CA PRO A 232 0.65 14.12 -32.23
C PRO A 232 -0.40 13.37 -31.40
N ARG A 233 -1.71 13.64 -31.60
CA ARG A 233 -2.78 12.91 -30.89
C ARG A 233 -2.92 11.48 -31.41
N VAL A 234 -2.85 11.30 -32.72
CA VAL A 234 -2.89 9.98 -33.35
C VAL A 234 -1.69 9.14 -32.90
N ALA A 235 -0.49 9.75 -32.86
CA ALA A 235 0.71 9.08 -32.36
C ALA A 235 0.54 8.64 -30.89
N ALA A 236 0.06 9.53 -30.01
CA ALA A 236 -0.19 9.21 -28.61
C ALA A 236 -1.22 8.07 -28.44
N LEU A 237 -2.35 8.14 -29.13
CA LEU A 237 -3.39 7.10 -29.09
C LEU A 237 -2.88 5.76 -29.61
N SER A 238 -2.12 5.76 -30.71
CA SER A 238 -1.51 4.53 -31.23
C SER A 238 -0.52 3.91 -30.24
N GLY A 239 0.26 4.74 -29.53
CA GLY A 239 1.14 4.30 -28.46
C GLY A 239 0.39 3.68 -27.29
N PHE A 240 -0.74 4.27 -26.87
CA PHE A 240 -1.57 3.68 -25.81
C PHE A 240 -2.25 2.38 -26.26
N VAL A 241 -2.74 2.28 -27.49
CA VAL A 241 -3.29 1.03 -28.03
C VAL A 241 -2.22 -0.06 -28.06
N PHE A 242 -1.00 0.27 -28.50
CA PHE A 242 0.12 -0.66 -28.49
C PHE A 242 0.47 -1.14 -27.06
N LEU A 243 0.51 -0.24 -26.08
CA LEU A 243 0.70 -0.58 -24.67
C LEU A 243 -0.39 -1.53 -24.14
N GLY A 244 -1.65 -1.34 -24.55
CA GLY A 244 -2.76 -2.20 -24.15
C GLY A 244 -2.68 -3.60 -24.76
N LEU A 245 -2.30 -3.69 -26.04
CA LEU A 245 -2.05 -4.97 -26.72
C LEU A 245 -0.86 -5.70 -26.10
N TRP A 246 0.20 -4.98 -25.75
CA TRP A 246 1.36 -5.55 -25.06
C TRP A 246 0.99 -6.04 -23.65
N GLY A 247 0.26 -5.24 -22.87
CA GLY A 247 -0.26 -5.66 -21.57
C GLY A 247 -1.09 -6.94 -21.65
N SER A 248 -1.99 -7.01 -22.63
CA SER A 248 -2.82 -8.20 -22.89
C SER A 248 -1.99 -9.43 -23.26
N TRP A 249 -0.95 -9.24 -24.09
CA TRP A 249 -0.02 -10.31 -24.45
C TRP A 249 0.73 -10.84 -23.23
N ILE A 250 1.20 -9.96 -22.34
CA ILE A 250 1.87 -10.36 -21.09
C ILE A 250 0.91 -11.14 -20.18
N MET A 251 -0.37 -10.76 -20.09
CA MET A 251 -1.34 -11.54 -19.30
C MET A 251 -1.57 -12.95 -19.86
N LEU A 252 -1.53 -13.10 -21.19
CA LEU A 252 -1.75 -14.39 -21.87
C LEU A 252 -0.52 -15.30 -21.86
N THR A 253 0.68 -14.74 -21.78
CA THR A 253 1.95 -15.48 -21.93
C THR A 253 2.84 -15.42 -20.68
N GLY A 254 2.42 -14.67 -19.67
CA GLY A 254 3.19 -14.38 -18.47
C GLY A 254 3.00 -15.43 -17.38
N GLY A 255 4.08 -16.17 -17.11
CA GLY A 255 4.10 -17.21 -16.08
C GLY A 255 3.46 -18.52 -16.54
N ASP A 256 3.88 -19.62 -15.92
CA ASP A 256 3.41 -20.95 -16.25
C ASP A 256 2.13 -21.26 -15.46
N ALA A 257 0.96 -20.98 -16.05
CA ALA A 257 -0.33 -21.16 -15.39
C ALA A 257 -0.52 -22.60 -14.86
N SER A 258 -0.04 -23.58 -15.62
CA SER A 258 -0.09 -25.00 -15.23
C SER A 258 0.74 -25.32 -13.98
N ALA A 259 1.85 -24.60 -13.75
CA ALA A 259 2.68 -24.78 -12.57
C ALA A 259 2.09 -24.08 -11.33
N ALA A 260 1.40 -22.96 -11.54
CA ALA A 260 0.64 -22.27 -10.48
C ALA A 260 -0.56 -23.11 -10.03
N ASP A 261 -1.34 -23.67 -10.96
CA ASP A 261 -2.48 -24.54 -10.66
C ASP A 261 -2.05 -25.82 -9.92
N ALA A 262 -0.86 -26.36 -10.24
CA ALA A 262 -0.30 -27.52 -9.53
C ALA A 262 0.07 -27.23 -8.07
N CYS A 263 0.20 -25.95 -7.70
CA CYS A 263 0.52 -25.50 -6.34
C CYS A 263 -0.73 -25.10 -5.53
N GLU A 264 -1.93 -25.22 -6.10
CA GLU A 264 -3.16 -24.83 -5.44
C GLU A 264 -3.41 -25.67 -4.18
N GLY A 265 -3.47 -25.02 -3.01
CA GLY A 265 -3.72 -25.67 -1.71
C GLY A 265 -2.48 -26.19 -0.97
N ILE A 266 -1.27 -25.98 -1.49
CA ILE A 266 -0.01 -26.38 -0.84
C ILE A 266 0.68 -25.14 -0.21
N ILE A 267 0.91 -25.16 1.10
CA ILE A 267 1.61 -24.07 1.81
C ILE A 267 3.10 -24.40 1.87
N SER A 268 3.88 -23.83 0.95
CA SER A 268 5.34 -23.99 0.85
C SER A 268 5.97 -22.79 0.15
N ALA A 269 7.20 -22.42 0.51
CA ALA A 269 7.93 -21.30 -0.10
C ALA A 269 8.18 -21.48 -1.60
N THR A 270 8.35 -22.73 -2.06
CA THR A 270 8.51 -23.03 -3.50
C THR A 270 7.21 -22.78 -4.26
N CYS A 271 6.08 -23.19 -3.67
CA CYS A 271 4.75 -22.94 -4.22
C CYS A 271 4.47 -21.44 -4.24
N ASP A 272 4.76 -20.75 -3.13
CA ASP A 272 4.58 -19.30 -2.97
C ASP A 272 5.36 -18.51 -4.02
N ARG A 273 6.61 -18.91 -4.32
CA ARG A 273 7.41 -18.28 -5.39
C ARG A 273 6.76 -18.44 -6.77
N VAL A 274 6.33 -19.65 -7.15
CA VAL A 274 5.75 -19.93 -8.47
C VAL A 274 4.40 -19.23 -8.64
N THR A 275 3.56 -19.24 -7.60
CA THR A 275 2.28 -18.53 -7.61
C THR A 275 2.49 -17.02 -7.67
N THR A 276 3.46 -16.49 -6.93
CA THR A 276 3.79 -15.06 -6.94
C THR A 276 4.34 -14.62 -8.29
N GLU A 277 5.24 -15.38 -8.92
CA GLU A 277 5.76 -15.09 -10.27
C GLU A 277 4.64 -15.03 -11.33
N HIS A 278 3.67 -15.95 -11.26
CA HIS A 278 2.51 -15.95 -12.16
C HIS A 278 1.59 -14.75 -11.89
N HIS A 279 1.27 -14.46 -10.63
CA HIS A 279 0.45 -13.30 -10.26
C HIS A 279 1.10 -11.96 -10.60
N ASP A 280 2.43 -11.85 -10.47
CA ASP A 280 3.19 -10.66 -10.86
C ASP A 280 3.18 -10.44 -12.38
N ALA A 281 3.22 -11.52 -13.16
CA ALA A 281 3.12 -11.43 -14.61
C ALA A 281 1.72 -10.93 -15.04
N ILE A 282 0.65 -11.48 -14.46
CA ILE A 282 -0.72 -11.01 -14.67
C ILE A 282 -0.87 -9.56 -14.21
N GLY A 283 -0.34 -9.22 -13.04
CA GLY A 283 -0.39 -7.88 -12.45
C GLY A 283 0.26 -6.82 -13.33
N ARG A 284 1.46 -7.11 -13.88
CA ARG A 284 2.14 -6.22 -14.83
C ARG A 284 1.32 -5.99 -16.10
N GLY A 285 0.74 -7.06 -16.66
CA GLY A 285 -0.09 -6.97 -17.85
C GLY A 285 -1.38 -6.14 -17.62
N LEU A 286 -2.04 -6.35 -16.48
CA LEU A 286 -3.24 -5.58 -16.09
C LEU A 286 -2.93 -4.10 -15.92
N ARG A 287 -1.80 -3.74 -15.30
CA ARG A 287 -1.40 -2.34 -15.13
C ARG A 287 -1.16 -1.63 -16.46
N LEU A 288 -0.47 -2.28 -17.39
CA LEU A 288 -0.25 -1.74 -18.74
C LEU A 288 -1.57 -1.52 -19.49
N LEU A 289 -2.53 -2.44 -19.32
CA LEU A 289 -3.87 -2.31 -19.89
C LEU A 289 -4.64 -1.14 -19.26
N LEU A 290 -4.60 -0.98 -17.93
CA LEU A 290 -5.24 0.14 -17.24
C LEU A 290 -4.64 1.49 -17.63
N ILE A 291 -3.31 1.59 -17.77
CA ILE A 291 -2.64 2.80 -18.24
C ILE A 291 -3.05 3.11 -19.69
N SER A 292 -3.08 2.10 -20.56
CA SER A 292 -3.54 2.22 -21.94
C SER A 292 -4.96 2.79 -22.03
N VAL A 293 -5.90 2.20 -21.29
CA VAL A 293 -7.31 2.63 -21.29
C VAL A 293 -7.46 4.00 -20.64
N GLY A 294 -6.82 4.25 -19.49
CA GLY A 294 -6.93 5.51 -18.76
C GLY A 294 -6.36 6.69 -19.55
N MET A 295 -5.14 6.56 -20.07
CA MET A 295 -4.50 7.62 -20.85
C MET A 295 -5.15 7.77 -22.23
N GLY A 296 -5.61 6.67 -22.84
CA GLY A 296 -6.43 6.71 -24.06
C GLY A 296 -7.76 7.46 -23.85
N ALA A 297 -8.45 7.20 -22.75
CA ALA A 297 -9.67 7.91 -22.41
C ALA A 297 -9.42 9.39 -22.12
N LEU A 298 -8.35 9.74 -21.40
CA LEU A 298 -7.98 11.14 -21.11
C LEU A 298 -7.61 11.91 -22.39
N THR A 299 -6.93 11.27 -23.33
CA THR A 299 -6.57 11.90 -24.61
C THR A 299 -7.80 12.13 -25.51
N LEU A 300 -8.82 11.26 -25.43
CA LEU A 300 -10.09 11.40 -26.16
C LEU A 300 -11.07 12.39 -25.54
N THR A 301 -11.17 12.40 -24.21
CA THR A 301 -12.21 13.14 -23.48
C THR A 301 -11.77 14.51 -22.96
N ARG A 302 -10.45 14.75 -22.87
CA ARG A 302 -9.83 15.98 -22.34
C ARG A 302 -10.70 16.65 -21.26
N PRO A 303 -10.93 15.98 -20.12
CA PRO A 303 -11.90 16.42 -19.15
C PRO A 303 -11.58 17.84 -18.69
N ARG A 304 -12.56 18.73 -18.78
CA ARG A 304 -12.46 20.08 -18.22
C ARG A 304 -13.20 20.12 -16.88
N PHE A 305 -12.51 20.61 -15.87
CA PHE A 305 -13.08 20.83 -14.55
C PHE A 305 -13.79 22.20 -14.58
N ALA A 306 -15.11 22.19 -14.45
CA ALA A 306 -15.89 23.43 -14.30
C ALA A 306 -15.97 23.76 -12.81
N TRP A 307 -15.24 24.80 -12.40
CA TRP A 307 -15.27 25.32 -11.04
C TRP A 307 -16.33 26.44 -10.96
N ALA A 308 -17.07 26.51 -9.85
CA ALA A 308 -18.17 27.45 -9.67
C ALA A 308 -17.78 28.95 -9.57
N GLU A 309 -16.56 29.33 -9.95
CA GLU A 309 -16.10 30.74 -10.01
C GLU A 309 -15.32 31.07 -11.31
N GLU A 310 -15.57 30.37 -12.42
CA GLU A 310 -15.26 30.90 -13.76
C GLU A 310 -16.53 31.54 -14.36
N GLU A 311 -17.01 32.61 -13.72
CA GLU A 311 -17.73 33.65 -14.45
C GLU A 311 -16.70 34.74 -14.80
N GLU A 312 -16.39 34.77 -16.10
CA GLU A 312 -15.48 35.64 -16.90
C GLU A 312 -14.01 35.22 -17.06
#